data_AF-A0A5K0Z8L1-F1
#
_entry.id   AF-A0A5K0Z8L1-F1
#
_cell.length_a   1.000
_cell.length_b   1.000
_cell.length_c   1.000
_cell.angle_alpha   90.00
_cell.angle_beta   90.00
_cell.angle_gamma   90.00
#
_symmetry.space_group_name_H-M   'P 1'
#
loop_
_entity.id
_entity.type
_entity.pdbx_description
1 polymer ?
#
loop_
_entity_poly.entity_id
_entity_poly.type
_entity_poly.pdbx_seq_one_letter_code
_entity_poly.pdbx_strand_id
1 'polypeptide(L)'
;IDDRVNGFLFPKENIGLLTEALFQAVSNGKLSLLAQTVALNGKKNATNLMVSETIEGYATVLETIVQLPSEVAYPKSIKEIPQTMKDEWHWHIASEVDLKHWKRRPKNSKFSVLVGEFQNYSYILSSTVPKRVIDEVFSLADWEEQRSIEMAYARKRREEEE
;
A
#
# COMPACT_ATOMS: atom_id res chain seq x y z
N ILE A 1 18.29 -0.93 2.52
CA ILE A 1 17.50 0.20 1.96
C ILE A 1 16.45 0.50 3.01
N ASP A 2 16.71 1.50 3.83
CA ASP A 2 15.80 1.94 4.89
C ASP A 2 15.27 3.29 4.45
N ASP A 3 13.96 3.38 4.14
CA ASP A 3 13.33 4.68 3.95
C ASP A 3 12.87 5.20 5.31
N ARG A 4 12.20 4.38 6.17
CA ARG A 4 11.73 4.73 7.54
C ARG A 4 11.14 6.15 7.70
N VAL A 5 10.73 6.74 6.59
CA VAL A 5 10.26 8.11 6.44
C VAL A 5 8.81 8.02 6.02
N ASN A 6 8.51 7.19 5.03
CA ASN A 6 7.19 6.94 4.45
C ASN A 6 6.69 5.52 4.71
N GLY A 7 7.60 4.57 4.96
CA GLY A 7 7.25 3.18 5.19
C GLY A 7 8.43 2.32 5.66
N PHE A 8 8.14 1.06 5.93
CA PHE A 8 9.16 0.05 6.18
C PHE A 8 9.42 -0.72 4.88
N LEU A 9 10.68 -0.79 4.47
CA LEU A 9 11.10 -1.57 3.31
C LEU A 9 11.82 -2.83 3.79
N PHE A 10 11.48 -3.96 3.19
CA PHE A 10 12.12 -5.25 3.45
C PHE A 10 12.32 -5.98 2.12
N PRO A 11 13.37 -6.81 1.99
CA PRO A 11 13.58 -7.62 0.80
C PRO A 11 12.42 -8.59 0.59
N LYS A 12 12.03 -8.77 -0.68
CA LYS A 12 11.07 -9.79 -1.07
C LYS A 12 11.52 -11.16 -0.54
N GLU A 13 10.57 -11.98 -0.09
CA GLU A 13 10.79 -13.34 0.44
C GLU A 13 11.65 -13.43 1.71
N ASN A 14 12.11 -12.31 2.28
CA ASN A 14 12.82 -12.32 3.56
C ASN A 14 11.86 -12.14 4.73
N ILE A 15 11.28 -13.26 5.18
CA ILE A 15 10.33 -13.30 6.31
C ILE A 15 10.97 -12.77 7.59
N GLY A 16 12.26 -13.06 7.83
CA GLY A 16 12.96 -12.59 9.04
C GLY A 16 12.95 -11.06 9.16
N LEU A 17 13.27 -10.36 8.07
CA LEU A 17 13.27 -8.89 8.04
C LEU A 17 11.85 -8.30 8.04
N LEU A 18 10.87 -8.99 7.45
CA LEU A 18 9.46 -8.62 7.57
C LEU A 18 8.98 -8.69 9.03
N THR A 19 9.28 -9.81 9.71
CA THR A 19 8.93 -10.01 11.13
C THR A 19 9.59 -8.95 12.01
N GLU A 20 10.87 -8.65 11.76
CA GLU A 20 11.56 -7.58 12.48
C GLU A 20 10.90 -6.21 12.26
N ALA A 21 10.55 -5.87 11.01
CA ALA A 21 9.85 -4.63 10.69
C ALA A 21 8.48 -4.54 11.40
N LEU A 22 7.75 -5.65 11.48
CA LEU A 22 6.47 -5.73 12.21
C LEU A 22 6.66 -5.52 13.72
N PHE A 23 7.69 -6.10 14.34
CA PHE A 23 7.99 -5.87 15.75
C PHE A 23 8.43 -4.45 16.06
N GLN A 24 9.15 -3.81 15.15
CA GLN A 24 9.48 -2.39 15.28
C GLN A 24 8.23 -1.52 15.13
N ALA A 25 7.28 -1.93 14.27
CA ALA A 25 6.07 -1.17 14.01
C ALA A 25 5.00 -1.35 15.10
N VAL A 26 4.89 -2.54 15.69
CA VAL A 26 3.84 -2.91 16.63
C VAL A 26 4.45 -3.40 17.94
N SER A 27 4.15 -2.69 19.02
CA SER A 27 4.54 -3.05 20.38
C SER A 27 3.31 -3.12 21.28
N ASN A 28 3.15 -4.21 22.03
CA ASN A 28 2.03 -4.43 22.95
C ASN A 28 0.65 -4.23 22.29
N GLY A 29 0.50 -4.68 21.05
CA GLY A 29 -0.75 -4.56 20.28
C GLY A 29 -1.09 -3.14 19.83
N LYS A 30 -0.15 -2.19 19.93
CA LYS A 30 -0.30 -0.80 19.48
C LYS A 30 0.81 -0.44 18.49
N LEU A 31 0.56 0.55 17.64
CA LEU A 31 1.60 1.13 16.80
C LEU A 31 2.65 1.82 17.69
N SER A 32 3.92 1.52 17.45
CA SER A 32 5.03 2.23 18.07
C SER A 32 5.03 3.71 17.66
N LEU A 33 5.70 4.56 18.43
CA LEU A 33 5.84 5.98 18.10
C LEU A 33 6.47 6.15 16.70
N LEU A 34 7.49 5.34 16.40
CA LEU A 34 8.13 5.33 15.10
C LEU A 34 7.12 5.00 13.98
N ALA A 35 6.31 3.95 14.14
CA ALA A 35 5.29 3.61 13.15
C ALA A 35 4.23 4.69 12.97
N GLN A 36 3.84 5.39 14.03
CA GLN A 36 2.90 6.51 13.94
C GLN A 36 3.49 7.67 13.13
N THR A 37 4.75 8.03 13.39
CA THR A 37 5.47 9.08 12.64
C THR A 37 5.63 8.69 11.17
N VAL A 38 6.07 7.46 10.89
CA VAL A 38 6.20 6.92 9.54
C VAL A 38 4.86 6.95 8.81
N ALA A 39 3.78 6.51 9.47
CA ALA A 39 2.45 6.53 8.87
C ALA A 39 1.94 7.95 8.59
N LEU A 40 2.22 8.92 9.47
CA LEU A 40 1.82 10.31 9.27
C LEU A 40 2.55 10.93 8.06
N ASN A 41 3.86 10.72 7.97
CA ASN A 41 4.68 11.20 6.87
C ASN A 41 4.32 10.50 5.55
N GLY A 42 4.18 9.17 5.58
CA GLY A 42 3.74 8.38 4.43
C GLY A 42 2.37 8.80 3.92
N LYS A 43 1.43 9.12 4.82
CA LYS A 43 0.12 9.67 4.44
C LYS A 43 0.25 10.97 3.64
N LYS A 44 1.06 11.92 4.12
CA LYS A 44 1.26 13.22 3.45
C LYS A 44 1.81 13.02 2.04
N ASN A 45 2.79 12.12 1.90
CA ASN A 45 3.43 11.86 0.62
C ASN A 45 2.56 11.01 -0.32
N ALA A 46 1.74 10.09 0.20
CA ALA A 46 0.79 9.32 -0.59
C ALA A 46 -0.34 10.20 -1.17
N THR A 47 -0.74 11.27 -0.48
CA THR A 47 -1.75 12.21 -1.02
C THR A 47 -1.18 13.15 -2.08
N ASN A 48 0.14 13.33 -2.10
CA ASN A 48 0.87 14.17 -3.05
C ASN A 48 1.87 13.30 -3.84
N LEU A 49 1.40 12.18 -4.40
CA LEU A 49 2.20 11.28 -5.25
C LEU A 49 2.58 11.97 -6.55
N MET A 50 3.55 12.88 -6.48
CA MET A 50 4.11 13.62 -7.63
C MET A 50 3.03 14.27 -8.49
N VAL A 51 1.97 14.80 -7.86
CA VAL A 51 0.79 15.30 -8.59
C VAL A 51 1.14 16.52 -9.43
N SER A 52 2.01 17.38 -8.94
CA SER A 52 2.52 18.54 -9.68
C SER A 52 3.30 18.09 -10.90
N GLU A 53 4.28 17.21 -10.72
CA GLU A 53 5.11 16.68 -11.79
C GLU A 53 4.27 15.94 -12.84
N THR A 54 3.24 15.22 -12.40
CA THR A 54 2.33 14.49 -13.29
C THR A 54 1.50 15.46 -14.13
N ILE A 55 0.82 16.43 -13.49
CA ILE A 55 -0.03 17.41 -14.19
C ILE A 55 0.83 18.27 -15.12
N GLU A 56 2.02 18.69 -14.68
CA GLU A 56 2.95 19.44 -15.52
C GLU A 56 3.46 18.65 -16.72
N GLY A 57 3.81 17.37 -16.51
CA GLY A 57 4.21 16.47 -17.59
C GLY A 57 3.10 16.34 -18.63
N TYR A 58 1.86 16.10 -18.20
CA TYR A 58 0.70 16.01 -19.10
C TYR A 58 0.42 17.31 -19.83
N ALA A 59 0.44 18.45 -19.14
CA ALA A 59 0.22 19.76 -19.75
C ALA A 59 1.28 20.05 -20.82
N THR A 60 2.55 19.77 -20.54
CA THR A 60 3.66 19.94 -21.50
C THR A 60 3.46 19.09 -22.76
N VAL A 61 3.02 17.83 -22.58
CA VAL A 61 2.69 16.95 -23.70
C VAL A 61 1.53 17.53 -24.52
N LEU A 62 0.44 17.95 -23.86
CA LEU A 62 -0.73 18.53 -24.53
C LEU A 62 -0.39 19.80 -25.30
N GLU A 63 0.41 20.71 -24.73
CA GLU A 63 0.92 21.91 -25.40
C GLU A 63 1.71 21.56 -26.68
N THR A 64 2.37 20.41 -26.71
CA THR A 64 3.20 19.97 -27.85
C THR A 64 2.39 19.27 -28.94
N ILE A 65 1.41 18.44 -28.56
CA ILE A 65 0.68 17.58 -29.51
C ILE A 65 -0.64 18.19 -30.00
N VAL A 66 -1.27 19.05 -29.21
CA VAL A 66 -2.58 19.62 -29.55
C VAL A 66 -2.37 20.88 -30.37
N GLN A 67 -2.68 20.78 -31.67
CA GLN A 67 -2.80 21.95 -32.53
C GLN A 67 -4.20 22.52 -32.38
N LEU A 68 -4.30 23.68 -31.73
CA LEU A 68 -5.57 24.36 -31.58
C LEU A 68 -5.92 25.19 -32.84
N PRO A 69 -7.20 25.22 -33.26
CA PRO A 69 -7.65 26.09 -34.33
C PRO A 69 -7.34 27.56 -34.01
N SER A 70 -7.19 28.40 -35.05
CA SER A 70 -6.92 29.83 -34.86
C SER A 70 -8.06 30.58 -34.15
N GLU A 71 -9.29 30.05 -34.15
CA GLU A 71 -10.41 30.65 -33.42
C GLU A 71 -10.38 30.37 -31.91
N VAL A 72 -9.51 29.47 -31.45
CA VAL A 72 -9.41 29.07 -30.04
C VAL A 72 -8.20 29.74 -29.40
N ALA A 73 -8.42 30.45 -28.29
CA ALA A 73 -7.33 30.99 -27.50
C ALA A 73 -6.51 29.83 -26.90
N TYR A 74 -5.19 29.89 -27.07
CA TYR A 74 -4.29 28.92 -26.44
C TYR A 74 -4.40 29.02 -24.92
N PRO A 75 -4.43 27.89 -24.20
CA PRO A 75 -4.30 27.91 -22.75
C PRO A 75 -2.97 28.55 -22.36
N LYS A 76 -2.97 29.22 -21.20
CA LYS A 76 -1.75 29.76 -20.60
C LYS A 76 -0.81 28.63 -20.24
N SER A 77 0.50 28.91 -20.27
CA SER A 77 1.49 27.88 -20.00
C SER A 77 1.36 27.38 -18.56
N ILE A 78 1.58 26.08 -18.35
CA ILE A 78 1.63 25.48 -17.00
C ILE A 78 2.71 26.14 -16.10
N LYS A 79 3.71 26.79 -16.70
CA LYS A 79 4.75 27.57 -16.01
C LYS A 79 4.21 28.84 -15.36
N GLU A 80 3.06 29.34 -15.80
CA GLU A 80 2.43 30.54 -15.25
C GLU A 80 1.64 30.26 -13.97
N ILE A 81 1.35 29.00 -13.65
CA ILE A 81 0.67 28.64 -12.41
C ILE A 81 1.65 28.83 -11.24
N PRO A 82 1.29 29.61 -10.19
CA PRO A 82 2.14 29.80 -9.02
C PRO A 82 2.48 28.49 -8.31
N GLN A 83 3.73 28.35 -7.86
CA GLN A 83 4.17 27.15 -7.13
C GLN A 83 3.31 26.88 -5.89
N THR A 84 2.89 27.93 -5.18
CA THR A 84 2.03 27.80 -3.99
C THR A 84 0.71 27.11 -4.28
N MET A 85 0.14 27.27 -5.48
CA MET A 85 -1.07 26.55 -5.88
C MET A 85 -0.77 25.09 -6.23
N LYS A 86 0.39 24.82 -6.82
CA LYS A 86 0.82 23.46 -7.18
C LYS A 86 1.13 22.62 -5.94
N ASP A 87 1.69 23.23 -4.90
CA ASP A 87 1.97 22.58 -3.62
C ASP A 87 0.69 22.15 -2.88
N GLU A 88 -0.45 22.77 -3.20
CA GLU A 88 -1.77 22.43 -2.67
C GLU A 88 -2.48 21.34 -3.49
N TRP A 89 -1.93 20.94 -4.65
CA TRP A 89 -2.50 19.85 -5.43
C TRP A 89 -2.31 18.53 -4.70
N HIS A 90 -3.37 17.73 -4.67
CA HIS A 90 -3.38 16.42 -4.07
C HIS A 90 -4.30 15.52 -4.89
N TRP A 91 -3.98 14.25 -4.98
CA TRP A 91 -4.87 13.29 -5.58
C TRP A 91 -6.11 13.10 -4.69
N HIS A 92 -7.30 13.07 -5.30
CA HIS A 92 -8.54 12.75 -4.60
C HIS A 92 -8.68 11.24 -4.30
N ILE A 93 -7.59 10.60 -3.83
CA ILE A 93 -7.56 9.16 -3.54
C ILE A 93 -8.00 8.89 -2.08
N ALA A 94 -7.80 9.85 -1.17
CA ALA A 94 -7.96 9.62 0.27
C ALA A 94 -9.34 9.97 0.85
N SER A 95 -10.16 10.75 0.15
CA SER A 95 -11.53 11.11 0.55
C SER A 95 -12.53 9.96 0.36
N GLU A 96 -12.27 9.05 -0.58
CA GLU A 96 -13.11 7.89 -0.87
C GLU A 96 -12.73 6.63 -0.09
N VAL A 97 -11.53 6.58 0.51
CA VAL A 97 -11.24 5.59 1.56
C VAL A 97 -11.97 6.08 2.82
N ASP A 98 -13.29 5.93 2.80
CA ASP A 98 -14.15 6.26 3.91
C ASP A 98 -13.74 5.38 5.10
N LEU A 99 -12.89 5.94 5.96
CA LEU A 99 -12.44 5.33 7.20
C LEU A 99 -13.64 5.03 8.13
N LYS A 100 -14.87 5.44 7.82
CA LYS A 100 -16.07 4.92 8.49
C LYS A 100 -16.21 3.40 8.31
N HIS A 101 -15.79 2.84 7.17
CA HIS A 101 -15.72 1.38 6.97
C HIS A 101 -14.57 0.75 7.78
N TRP A 102 -13.46 1.48 7.96
CA TRP A 102 -12.37 1.04 8.85
C TRP A 102 -12.77 1.06 10.32
N LYS A 103 -13.47 2.10 10.77
CA LYS A 103 -14.02 2.24 12.13
C LYS A 103 -15.18 1.29 12.42
N ARG A 104 -15.76 0.67 11.38
CA ARG A 104 -16.76 -0.42 11.45
C ARG A 104 -16.14 -1.81 11.46
N ARG A 105 -14.84 -1.97 11.72
CA ARG A 105 -14.31 -3.27 12.11
C ARG A 105 -14.96 -3.66 13.44
N PRO A 106 -15.62 -4.83 13.56
CA PRO A 106 -16.07 -5.30 14.86
C PRO A 106 -14.83 -5.35 15.78
N LYS A 107 -14.99 -5.05 17.07
CA LYS A 107 -13.94 -5.19 18.11
C LYS A 107 -13.28 -6.59 18.13
N ASN A 108 -13.83 -7.54 17.38
CA ASN A 108 -13.38 -8.92 17.20
C ASN A 108 -12.77 -9.17 15.81
N SER A 109 -12.22 -8.14 15.15
CA SER A 109 -11.64 -8.33 13.82
C SER A 109 -10.49 -9.33 13.93
N LYS A 110 -10.49 -10.33 13.04
CA LYS A 110 -9.44 -11.36 12.89
C LYS A 110 -8.01 -10.79 12.92
N PHE A 111 -7.82 -9.49 12.71
CA PHE A 111 -6.54 -8.80 12.86
C PHE A 111 -5.96 -8.86 14.28
N SER A 112 -6.76 -8.73 15.34
CA SER A 112 -6.23 -8.88 16.72
C SER A 112 -5.86 -10.32 17.04
N VAL A 113 -6.62 -11.28 16.50
CA VAL A 113 -6.31 -12.71 16.56
C VAL A 113 -5.03 -13.00 15.79
N LEU A 114 -4.90 -12.52 14.56
CA LEU A 114 -3.69 -12.66 13.74
C LEU A 114 -2.48 -12.01 14.41
N VAL A 115 -2.59 -10.80 14.97
CA VAL A 115 -1.48 -10.17 15.70
C VAL A 115 -1.10 -10.98 16.95
N GLY A 116 -2.09 -11.50 17.69
CA GLY A 116 -1.85 -12.39 18.82
C GLY A 116 -1.22 -13.72 18.42
N GLU A 117 -1.69 -14.33 17.34
CA GLU A 117 -1.12 -15.55 16.75
C GLU A 117 0.31 -15.28 16.28
N PHE A 118 0.58 -14.19 15.55
CA PHE A 118 1.93 -13.80 15.14
C PHE A 118 2.87 -13.59 16.32
N GLN A 119 2.39 -12.97 17.40
CA GLN A 119 3.17 -12.80 18.62
C GLN A 119 3.47 -14.16 19.29
N ASN A 120 2.48 -15.04 19.37
CA ASN A 120 2.63 -16.39 19.92
C ASN A 120 3.56 -17.27 19.06
N TYR A 121 3.42 -17.21 17.74
CA TYR A 121 4.31 -17.87 16.78
C TYR A 121 5.74 -17.34 16.90
N SER A 122 5.96 -16.03 17.07
CA SER A 122 7.30 -15.49 17.27
C SER A 122 7.94 -15.93 18.59
N TYR A 123 7.13 -16.07 19.65
CA TYR A 123 7.58 -16.57 20.95
C TYR A 123 7.97 -18.06 20.86
N ILE A 124 7.24 -18.85 20.08
CA ILE A 124 7.56 -20.26 19.80
C ILE A 124 8.81 -20.38 18.91
N LEU A 125 8.93 -19.54 17.88
CA LEU A 125 10.06 -19.52 16.95
C LEU A 125 11.37 -19.07 17.63
N SER A 126 11.31 -18.13 18.57
CA SER A 126 12.47 -17.67 19.33
C SER A 126 12.94 -18.66 20.40
N SER A 127 12.08 -19.59 20.83
CA SER A 127 12.38 -20.50 21.95
C SER A 127 12.82 -21.91 21.53
N THR A 128 12.45 -22.43 20.35
CA THR A 128 12.63 -23.88 20.11
C THR A 128 12.88 -24.40 18.68
N VAL A 129 12.95 -23.59 17.60
CA VAL A 129 12.91 -24.16 16.23
C VAL A 129 14.10 -23.73 15.33
N PRO A 130 14.82 -24.69 14.68
CA PRO A 130 15.83 -24.35 13.69
C PRO A 130 15.21 -23.75 12.42
N LYS A 131 15.90 -22.77 11.83
CA LYS A 131 15.54 -21.98 10.63
C LYS A 131 14.90 -22.75 9.46
N ARG A 132 15.14 -24.06 9.34
CA ARG A 132 14.63 -24.94 8.26
C ARG A 132 13.11 -25.17 8.28
N VAL A 133 12.46 -25.05 9.44
CA VAL A 133 11.01 -25.32 9.57
C VAL A 133 10.16 -24.13 9.08
N ILE A 134 10.73 -22.92 9.05
CA ILE A 134 10.05 -21.71 8.55
C ILE A 134 9.79 -21.82 7.04
N ASP A 135 10.72 -22.42 6.28
CA ASP A 135 10.57 -22.65 4.85
C ASP A 135 9.50 -23.72 4.54
N GLU A 136 9.23 -24.64 5.48
CA GLU A 136 8.18 -25.67 5.34
C GLU A 136 6.77 -25.13 5.59
N VAL A 137 6.61 -24.12 6.45
CA VAL A 137 5.30 -23.52 6.80
C VAL A 137 4.75 -22.64 5.66
N PHE A 138 5.59 -22.19 4.74
CA PHE A 138 5.18 -21.52 3.48
C PHE A 138 5.37 -22.44 2.27
N SER A 139 5.16 -23.76 2.46
CA SER A 139 5.33 -24.71 1.37
C SER A 139 4.28 -24.53 0.26
N LEU A 140 4.62 -25.08 -0.90
CA LEU A 140 3.82 -25.12 -2.13
C LEU A 140 2.35 -25.54 -1.92
N ALA A 141 2.06 -26.31 -0.86
CA ALA A 141 0.73 -26.85 -0.55
C ALA A 141 -0.31 -25.76 -0.30
N ASP A 142 0.05 -24.68 0.39
CA ASP A 142 -0.89 -23.57 0.69
C ASP A 142 -1.23 -22.77 -0.59
N TRP A 143 -0.30 -22.72 -1.54
CA TRP A 143 -0.52 -22.09 -2.84
C TRP A 143 -1.33 -22.95 -3.81
N GLU A 144 -1.30 -24.27 -3.67
CA GLU A 144 -2.13 -25.18 -4.47
C GLU A 144 -3.62 -25.05 -4.10
N GLU A 145 -3.94 -24.87 -2.82
CA GLU A 145 -5.31 -24.63 -2.38
C GLU A 145 -5.86 -23.32 -2.97
N GLN A 146 -5.11 -22.22 -2.83
CA GLN A 146 -5.50 -20.92 -3.39
C GLN A 146 -5.65 -20.96 -4.91
N ARG A 147 -4.74 -21.64 -5.61
CA ARG A 147 -4.83 -21.82 -7.08
C ARG A 147 -6.06 -22.64 -7.47
N SER A 148 -6.39 -23.69 -6.72
CA SER A 148 -7.58 -24.51 -6.96
C SER A 148 -8.87 -23.70 -6.83
N ILE A 149 -8.94 -22.85 -5.80
CA ILE A 149 -10.07 -21.96 -5.54
C ILE A 149 -10.24 -20.95 -6.69
N GLU A 150 -9.16 -20.33 -7.16
CA GLU A 150 -9.20 -19.39 -8.27
C GLU A 150 -9.63 -20.04 -9.58
N MET A 151 -9.16 -21.27 -9.87
CA MET A 151 -9.60 -22.03 -11.03
C MET A 151 -11.09 -22.39 -10.97
N ALA A 152 -11.61 -22.73 -9.79
CA ALA A 152 -13.03 -23.02 -9.60
C ALA A 152 -13.91 -21.79 -9.84
N TYR A 153 -13.51 -20.61 -9.31
CA TYR A 153 -14.24 -19.36 -9.56
C TYR A 153 -14.17 -18.92 -11.03
N ALA A 154 -13.03 -19.09 -11.69
CA ALA A 154 -12.89 -18.76 -13.12
C ALA A 154 -13.75 -19.66 -14.03
N ARG A 155 -13.91 -20.94 -13.68
CA ARG A 155 -14.83 -21.85 -14.39
C ARG A 155 -16.28 -21.44 -14.19
N LYS A 156 -16.68 -21.21 -12.94
CA LYS A 156 -18.05 -20.79 -12.60
C LYS A 156 -18.45 -19.49 -13.31
N ARG A 157 -17.54 -18.52 -13.41
CA ARG A 157 -17.78 -17.27 -14.16
C ARG A 157 -18.03 -17.48 -15.64
N ARG A 158 -17.34 -18.44 -16.28
CA ARG A 158 -17.59 -18.75 -17.70
C ARG A 158 -18.94 -19.44 -17.91
N GLU A 159 -19.35 -20.31 -16.99
CA GLU A 159 -20.65 -21.00 -17.04
C GLU A 159 -21.83 -20.04 -16.77
N GLU A 160 -21.62 -18.96 -16.03
CA GLU A 160 -22.63 -17.91 -15.80
C GLU A 160 -22.70 -16.87 -16.96
N GLU A 161 -21.70 -16.87 -17.86
CA GLU A 161 -21.62 -16.00 -19.04
C GLU A 161 -22.09 -16.70 -20.34
N GLU A 162 -22.36 -18.02 -20.31
CA GLU A 162 -23.03 -18.81 -21.38
C GLU A 162 -24.56 -18.88 -21.18
#